data_AF-A0A2V6EYZ6-F1
#
_entry.id   AF-A0A2V6EYZ6-F1
#
_cell.length_a   1.000
_cell.length_b   1.000
_cell.length_c   1.000
_cell.angle_alpha   90.00
_cell.angle_beta   90.00
_cell.angle_gamma   90.00
#
_symmetry.space_group_name_H-M   'P 1'
#
loop_
_entity.id
_entity.type
_entity.pdbx_description
1 polymer ?
#
loop_
_entity_poly.entity_id
_entity_poly.type
_entity_poly.pdbx_seq_one_letter_code
_entity_poly.pdbx_strand_id
1 'polypeptide(L)'
;MIRERLDNWCEKGILALILGVLVFGPLATGAVRPLEFLIIQGMTMGAVLLWMLRFWLNRDYRVLWPPICWAVVGFVVLAIIRYHQADVEYVARQELIRILVYALLFF
;
A
#
# COMPACT_ATOMS: atom_id res chain seq x y z
N MET A 1 -2.80 -10.58 26.99
CA MET A 1 -1.57 -11.39 26.79
C MET A 1 -1.37 -11.91 25.37
N ILE A 2 -2.13 -12.89 24.84
CA ILE A 2 -1.86 -13.44 23.47
C ILE A 2 -2.17 -12.42 22.37
N ARG A 3 -3.30 -11.69 22.49
CA ARG A 3 -3.68 -10.65 21.53
C ARG A 3 -2.67 -9.50 21.46
N GLU A 4 -2.15 -9.05 22.61
CA GLU A 4 -1.12 -8.01 22.67
C GLU A 4 0.22 -8.47 22.07
N ARG A 5 0.61 -9.73 22.27
CA ARG A 5 1.82 -10.27 21.62
C ARG A 5 1.65 -10.36 20.11
N LEU A 6 0.48 -10.75 19.63
CA LEU A 6 0.19 -10.83 18.20
C LEU A 6 0.12 -9.43 17.57
N ASP A 7 -0.45 -8.45 18.29
CA ASP A 7 -0.48 -7.05 17.88
C ASP A 7 0.94 -6.47 17.74
N ASN A 8 1.79 -6.69 18.74
CA ASN A 8 3.18 -6.23 18.72
C ASN A 8 4.02 -6.91 17.62
N TRP A 9 3.74 -8.18 17.32
CA TRP A 9 4.38 -8.88 16.20
C TRP A 9 3.91 -8.33 14.85
N CYS A 10 2.61 -8.05 14.68
CA CYS A 10 2.07 -7.41 13.49
C CYS A 10 2.66 -6.00 13.30
N GLU A 11 2.77 -5.21 14.38
CA GLU A 11 3.39 -3.88 14.33
C GLU A 11 4.83 -3.94 13.84
N LYS A 12 5.66 -4.82 14.43
CA LYS A 12 7.05 -5.00 14.01
C LYS A 12 7.14 -5.51 12.57
N GLY A 13 6.23 -6.39 12.16
CA GLY A 13 6.14 -6.90 10.79
C GLY A 13 5.85 -5.78 9.78
N ILE A 14 4.86 -4.92 10.07
CA ILE A 14 4.53 -3.76 9.22
C ILE A 14 5.71 -2.79 9.15
N LEU A 15 6.32 -2.45 10.29
CA LEU A 15 7.49 -1.56 10.33
C LEU A 15 8.67 -2.12 9.53
N ALA A 16 8.97 -3.41 9.66
CA ALA A 16 10.03 -4.06 8.91
C ALA A 16 9.76 -4.07 7.39
N LEU A 17 8.51 -4.31 6.98
CA LEU A 17 8.11 -4.28 5.57
C LEU A 17 8.23 -2.87 4.99
N ILE A 18 7.72 -1.84 5.69
CA ILE A 18 7.81 -0.45 5.25
C ILE A 18 9.27 -0.01 5.16
N LEU A 19 10.09 -0.34 6.16
CA LEU A 19 11.52 -0.04 6.15
C LEU A 19 12.23 -0.74 5.00
N GLY A 20 11.87 -2.01 4.73
CA GLY A 20 12.34 -2.74 3.57
C GLY A 20 11.99 -2.05 2.25
N VAL A 21 10.76 -1.57 2.08
CA VAL A 21 10.35 -0.80 0.89
C VAL A 21 11.15 0.51 0.79
N LEU A 22 11.37 1.20 1.90
CA LEU A 22 12.03 2.50 1.93
C LEU A 22 13.53 2.40 1.61
N VAL A 23 14.17 1.30 1.98
CA VAL A 23 15.56 0.99 1.63
C VAL A 23 15.67 0.44 0.21
N PHE A 24 14.78 -0.48 -0.16
CA PHE A 24 14.80 -1.13 -1.47
C PHE A 24 14.43 -0.19 -2.61
N GLY A 25 13.50 0.75 -2.39
CA GLY A 25 13.06 1.71 -3.40
C GLY A 25 14.21 2.49 -4.06
N PRO A 26 15.04 3.21 -3.28
CA PRO A 26 16.21 3.91 -3.81
C PRO A 26 17.26 2.98 -4.44
N LEU A 27 17.52 1.82 -3.81
CA LEU A 27 18.47 0.82 -4.32
C LEU A 27 18.04 0.24 -5.67
N ALA A 28 16.73 0.09 -5.88
CA ALA A 28 16.11 -0.42 -7.09
C ALA A 28 15.77 0.70 -8.10
N THR A 29 16.57 1.77 -8.13
CA THR A 29 16.42 2.91 -9.06
C THR A 29 15.05 3.59 -9.02
N GLY A 30 14.32 3.50 -7.91
CA GLY A 30 12.96 4.05 -7.80
C GLY A 30 11.87 3.17 -8.42
N ALA A 31 12.12 1.86 -8.57
CA ALA A 31 11.14 0.89 -9.08
C ALA A 31 10.71 1.15 -10.54
N VAL A 32 11.66 1.60 -11.36
CA VAL A 32 11.42 1.88 -12.78
C VAL A 32 11.21 0.59 -13.56
N ARG A 33 11.89 -0.51 -13.20
CA ARG A 33 11.73 -1.80 -13.87
C ARG A 33 10.54 -2.58 -13.30
N PRO A 34 9.85 -3.40 -14.13
CA PRO A 34 8.67 -4.14 -13.70
C PRO A 34 8.94 -5.14 -12.57
N LEU A 35 10.12 -5.78 -12.57
CA LEU A 35 10.48 -6.77 -11.53
C LEU A 35 10.74 -6.11 -10.17
N GLU A 36 11.43 -4.97 -10.16
CA GLU A 36 11.66 -4.16 -8.96
C GLU A 36 10.35 -3.64 -8.37
N PHE A 37 9.45 -3.17 -9.25
CA PHE A 37 8.12 -2.73 -8.88
C PHE A 37 7.28 -3.87 -8.29
N LEU A 38 7.36 -5.09 -8.85
CA LEU A 38 6.64 -6.25 -8.34
C LEU A 38 7.06 -6.62 -6.90
N ILE A 39 8.36 -6.50 -6.57
CA ILE A 39 8.87 -6.76 -5.22
C ILE A 39 8.27 -5.76 -4.22
N ILE A 40 8.30 -4.45 -4.56
CA ILE A 40 7.73 -3.40 -3.72
C ILE A 40 6.22 -3.58 -3.57
N GLN A 41 5.53 -3.90 -4.66
CA GLN A 41 4.10 -4.19 -4.64
C GLN A 41 3.79 -5.37 -3.71
N GLY A 42 4.59 -6.44 -3.74
CA GLY A 42 4.46 -7.58 -2.84
C GLY A 42 4.67 -7.22 -1.37
N MET A 43 5.71 -6.44 -1.05
CA MET A 43 5.97 -5.96 0.31
C MET A 43 4.84 -5.05 0.81
N THR A 44 4.33 -4.18 -0.06
CA THR A 44 3.19 -3.29 0.24
C THR A 44 1.92 -4.10 0.53
N MET A 45 1.61 -5.10 -0.31
CA MET A 45 0.48 -6.00 -0.07
C MET A 45 0.62 -6.76 1.26
N GLY A 46 1.82 -7.25 1.58
CA GLY A 46 2.11 -7.88 2.87
C GLY A 46 1.84 -6.94 4.05
N ALA A 47 2.27 -5.68 3.93
CA ALA A 47 2.06 -4.68 4.98
C ALA A 47 0.56 -4.36 5.17
N VAL A 48 -0.18 -4.19 4.07
CA VAL A 48 -1.63 -3.96 4.11
C VAL A 48 -2.38 -5.16 4.70
N LEU A 49 -2.00 -6.38 4.35
CA LEU A 49 -2.62 -7.60 4.92
C LEU A 49 -2.37 -7.72 6.43
N LEU A 50 -1.13 -7.47 6.87
CA LEU A 50 -0.81 -7.44 8.31
C LEU A 50 -1.55 -6.32 9.02
N TRP A 51 -1.72 -5.16 8.38
CA TRP A 51 -2.49 -4.05 8.92
C TRP A 51 -3.99 -4.36 9.02
N MET A 52 -4.60 -4.99 8.01
CA MET A 52 -5.98 -5.48 8.07
C MET A 52 -6.16 -6.54 9.18
N LEU A 53 -5.21 -7.45 9.32
CA LEU A 53 -5.22 -8.45 10.40
C LEU A 53 -5.13 -7.76 11.78
N ARG A 54 -4.30 -6.73 11.90
CA ARG A 54 -4.17 -5.90 13.10
C ARG A 54 -5.49 -5.20 13.44
N PHE A 55 -6.13 -4.61 12.45
CA PHE A 55 -7.44 -3.95 12.60
C PHE A 55 -8.53 -4.94 13.06
N TRP A 56 -8.51 -6.17 12.57
CA TRP A 56 -9.47 -7.19 13.00
C TRP A 56 -9.22 -7.65 14.44
N LEU A 57 -7.95 -7.71 14.87
CA LEU A 57 -7.59 -8.12 16.23
C LEU A 57 -7.96 -7.08 17.30
N ASN A 58 -7.89 -5.80 16.95
CA ASN A 58 -8.07 -4.68 17.87
C ASN A 58 -9.29 -3.84 17.46
N ARG A 59 -10.37 -3.97 18.24
CA ARG A 59 -11.68 -3.35 17.94
C ARG A 59 -11.80 -1.88 18.37
N ASP A 60 -10.80 -1.34 19.06
CA ASP A 60 -10.78 0.01 19.67
C ASP A 60 -9.92 1.02 18.90
N TYR A 61 -9.63 0.79 17.61
CA TYR A 61 -8.89 1.78 16.83
C TYR A 61 -9.77 2.98 16.46
N ARG A 62 -9.46 4.14 17.03
CA ARG A 62 -9.92 5.43 16.52
C ARG A 62 -9.15 5.75 15.24
N VAL A 63 -9.74 5.45 14.09
CA VAL A 63 -9.20 5.83 12.78
C VAL A 63 -9.23 7.35 12.68
N LEU A 64 -8.11 7.99 12.99
CA LEU A 64 -7.88 9.41 12.77
C LEU A 64 -7.64 9.59 11.29
N TRP A 65 -8.69 9.85 10.52
CA TRP A 65 -8.60 10.00 9.07
C TRP A 65 -8.40 11.47 8.70
N PRO A 66 -7.19 11.89 8.30
CA PRO A 66 -6.95 13.29 7.93
C PRO A 66 -7.76 13.68 6.68
N PRO A 67 -8.18 14.95 6.54
CA PRO A 67 -8.92 15.41 5.37
C PRO A 67 -8.15 15.22 4.05
N ILE A 68 -6.81 15.20 4.08
CA ILE A 68 -5.99 14.96 2.88
C ILE A 68 -6.15 13.55 2.29
N CYS A 69 -6.54 12.56 3.11
CA CYS A 69 -6.82 11.21 2.60
C CYS A 69 -7.99 11.21 1.61
N TRP A 70 -8.97 12.12 1.75
CA TRP A 70 -10.07 12.23 0.80
C TRP A 70 -9.60 12.66 -0.60
N ALA A 71 -8.59 13.53 -0.68
CA ALA A 71 -8.00 13.93 -1.95
C ALA A 71 -7.33 12.75 -2.65
N VAL A 72 -6.65 11.90 -1.89
CA VAL A 72 -5.99 10.68 -2.39
C VAL A 72 -7.01 9.66 -2.86
N VAL A 73 -8.09 9.45 -2.10
CA VAL A 73 -9.20 8.58 -2.50
C VAL A 73 -9.82 9.09 -3.81
N GLY A 74 -10.07 10.40 -3.92
CA GLY A 74 -10.55 11.02 -5.15
C GLY A 74 -9.61 10.78 -6.34
N PHE A 75 -8.29 10.91 -6.12
CA PHE A 75 -7.28 10.63 -7.13
C PHE A 75 -7.27 9.15 -7.59
N VAL A 76 -7.41 8.21 -6.65
CA VAL A 76 -7.53 6.78 -6.96
C VAL A 76 -8.81 6.50 -7.76
N VAL A 77 -9.94 7.11 -7.39
CA VAL A 77 -11.20 6.98 -8.15
C VAL A 77 -11.06 7.51 -9.57
N LEU A 78 -10.42 8.67 -9.74
CA LEU A 78 -10.12 9.21 -11.07
C LEU A 78 -9.23 8.28 -11.89
N ALA A 79 -8.21 7.66 -11.27
CA ALA A 79 -7.37 6.67 -11.93
C ALA A 79 -8.17 5.44 -12.39
N ILE A 80 -9.12 4.98 -11.58
CA ILE A 80 -10.03 3.87 -11.94
C ILE A 80 -10.93 4.25 -13.12
N ILE A 81 -11.53 5.45 -13.09
CA ILE A 81 -12.36 5.94 -14.20
C ILE A 81 -11.54 6.03 -15.49
N ARG A 82 -10.32 6.57 -15.40
CA ARG A 82 -9.41 6.67 -16.55
C ARG A 82 -9.03 5.30 -17.10
N TYR A 83 -8.81 4.30 -16.24
CA TYR A 83 -8.55 2.93 -16.67
C TYR A 83 -9.73 2.33 -17.45
N HIS A 84 -10.96 2.54 -16.98
CA HIS A 84 -12.16 2.06 -17.67
C HIS A 84 -12.39 2.73 -19.03
N GLN A 85 -11.89 3.94 -19.23
CA GLN A 85 -12.03 4.70 -20.47
C GLN A 85 -10.86 4.51 -21.45
N ALA A 86 -9.83 3.74 -21.08
CA ALA A 86 -8.64 3.60 -21.90
C ALA A 86 -8.81 2.55 -23.00
N ASP A 87 -8.53 2.93 -24.26
CA ASP A 87 -8.56 2.03 -25.41
C ASP A 87 -7.46 0.95 -25.39
N VAL A 88 -6.37 1.20 -24.64
CA VAL A 88 -5.23 0.28 -24.51
C VAL A 88 -5.09 -0.19 -23.07
N GLU A 89 -5.64 -1.37 -22.80
CA GLU A 89 -5.81 -1.89 -21.45
C GLU A 89 -4.49 -2.18 -20.71
N TYR A 90 -3.47 -2.68 -21.42
CA TYR A 90 -2.23 -3.15 -20.79
C TYR A 90 -1.43 -2.01 -20.13
N VAL A 91 -1.31 -0.87 -20.81
CA VAL A 91 -0.57 0.30 -20.29
C VAL A 91 -1.35 0.95 -19.16
N ALA A 92 -2.66 1.15 -19.34
CA ALA A 92 -3.52 1.75 -18.34
C ALA A 92 -3.60 0.94 -17.04
N ARG A 93 -3.54 -0.40 -17.14
CA ARG A 93 -3.49 -1.30 -15.98
C ARG A 93 -2.22 -1.10 -15.13
N GLN A 94 -1.05 -0.96 -15.76
CA GLN A 94 0.20 -0.73 -15.03
C GLN A 94 0.21 0.64 -14.32
N GLU A 95 -0.31 1.68 -14.97
CA GLU A 95 -0.44 3.01 -14.34
C GLU A 95 -1.34 2.97 -13.11
N LEU A 96 -2.50 2.31 -13.22
CA LEU A 96 -3.45 2.16 -12.11
C LEU A 96 -2.82 1.42 -10.93
N ILE A 97 -2.15 0.29 -11.19
CA ILE A 97 -1.49 -0.49 -10.12
C ILE A 97 -0.42 0.36 -9.42
N ARG A 98 0.35 1.15 -10.17
CA ARG A 98 1.38 2.03 -9.62
C ARG A 98 0.78 3.12 -8.73
N ILE A 99 -0.31 3.74 -9.16
CA ILE A 99 -1.05 4.73 -8.34
C ILE A 99 -1.58 4.09 -7.06
N LEU A 100 -2.16 2.88 -7.14
CA LEU A 100 -2.65 2.17 -5.96
C LEU A 100 -1.54 1.84 -4.96
N VAL A 101 -0.41 1.32 -5.43
CA VAL A 101 0.73 0.98 -4.56
C VAL A 101 1.27 2.21 -3.85
N TYR A 102 1.40 3.33 -4.55
CA TYR A 102 1.86 4.57 -3.92
C TYR A 102 0.83 5.14 -2.94
N ALA A 103 -0.46 5.11 -3.29
CA ALA A 103 -1.51 5.53 -2.37
C ALA A 103 -1.45 4.74 -1.06
N LEU A 104 -1.30 3.41 -1.13
CA LEU A 104 -1.24 2.52 0.04
C LEU A 104 0.05 2.64 0.86
N LEU A 105 1.16 3.05 0.24
CA LEU A 105 2.43 3.24 0.97
C LEU A 105 2.47 4.53 1.77
N PHE A 106 1.81 5.59 1.26
CA PHE A 106 1.86 6.92 1.88
C PHE A 106 0.62 7.27 2.70
N PHE A 107 -0.50 6.54 2.55
CA PHE A 107 -1.77 6.78 3.24
C PHE A 107 -2.36 5.49 3.81
#